data_AF-A0A1B8QC99-F1
#
_entry.id   AF-A0A1B8QC99-F1
#
_cell.length_a   1.000
_cell.length_b   1.000
_cell.length_c   1.000
_cell.angle_alpha   90.00
_cell.angle_beta   90.00
_cell.angle_gamma   90.00
#
_symmetry.space_group_name_H-M   'P 1'
#
loop_
_entity.id
_entity.type
_entity.pdbx_description
1 polymer ?
#
loop_
_entity_poly.entity_id
_entity_poly.type
_entity_poly.pdbx_seq_one_letter_code
_entity_poly.pdbx_strand_id
1 'polypeptide(L)'
;MSVMTTLLAILLFIAVLVWLWFFIKTLVIIFRHSVLMGILAVLFSPLVHIIWYLSNKDRLSANERQVFGRFFIVYAITFVLGFALGYSYTPDVVTTTVPSTQL
;
A
#
# COMPACT_ATOMS: atom_id res chain seq x y z
N MET A 1 7.67 22.82 -2.56
CA MET A 1 6.68 21.79 -2.93
C MET A 1 5.62 22.45 -3.80
N SER A 2 5.26 21.85 -4.94
CA SER A 2 4.18 22.37 -5.78
C SER A 2 2.82 22.08 -5.14
N VAL A 3 1.80 22.88 -5.45
CA VAL A 3 0.42 22.66 -4.96
C VAL A 3 -0.04 21.22 -5.25
N MET A 4 0.30 20.67 -6.42
CA MET A 4 0.00 19.29 -6.81
C MET A 4 0.67 18.26 -5.88
N THR A 5 1.95 18.43 -5.54
CA THR A 5 2.63 17.53 -4.60
C THR A 5 2.03 17.56 -3.20
N THR A 6 1.59 18.73 -2.73
CA THR A 6 0.91 18.87 -1.44
C THR A 6 -0.44 18.16 -1.43
N LEU A 7 -1.25 18.33 -2.49
CA LEU A 7 -2.54 17.64 -2.63
C LEU A 7 -2.37 16.12 -2.67
N LEU A 8 -1.38 15.63 -3.42
CA LEU A 8 -1.08 14.21 -3.51
C LEU A 8 -0.63 13.63 -2.16
N ALA A 9 0.16 14.37 -1.39
CA ALA A 9 0.56 13.98 -0.04
C ALA A 9 -0.63 13.91 0.94
N ILE A 10 -1.56 14.87 0.89
CA ILE A 10 -2.79 14.85 1.71
C ILE A 10 -3.65 13.63 1.33
N LEU A 11 -3.85 13.39 0.03
CA LEU A 11 -4.61 12.25 -0.45
C LEU A 11 -3.98 10.92 -0.02
N LEU A 12 -2.65 10.81 -0.14
CA LEU A 12 -1.90 9.64 0.33
C LEU A 12 -2.07 9.45 1.84
N PHE A 13 -2.01 10.52 2.63
CA PHE A 13 -2.22 10.45 4.07
C PHE A 13 -3.61 9.90 4.43
N ILE A 14 -4.66 10.38 3.77
CA ILE A 14 -6.02 9.86 3.96
C ILE A 14 -6.10 8.38 3.54
N ALA A 15 -5.50 8.01 2.40
CA ALA A 15 -5.47 6.64 1.92
C ALA A 15 -4.76 5.69 2.91
N VAL A 16 -3.69 6.15 3.57
CA VAL A 16 -2.99 5.39 4.62
C VAL A 16 -3.88 5.17 5.84
N LEU A 17 -4.65 6.17 6.27
CA LEU A 17 -5.59 6.01 7.40
C LEU A 17 -6.69 4.99 7.07
N VAL A 18 -7.26 5.08 5.87
CA VAL A 18 -8.26 4.11 5.39
C VAL A 18 -7.64 2.72 5.27
N TRP A 19 -6.41 2.62 4.76
CA TRP A 19 -5.68 1.37 4.67
C TRP A 19 -5.47 0.74 6.04
N LEU A 20 -5.04 1.53 7.03
CA LEU A 20 -4.81 1.07 8.40
C LEU A 20 -6.10 0.54 9.04
N TRP A 21 -7.24 1.19 8.78
CA TRP A 21 -8.54 0.71 9.23
C TRP A 21 -8.85 -0.70 8.69
N PHE A 22 -8.68 -0.90 7.38
CA PHE A 22 -8.91 -2.20 6.77
C PHE A 22 -7.87 -3.24 7.20
N PHE A 23 -6.62 -2.84 7.38
CA PHE A 23 -5.53 -3.70 7.87
C PHE A 23 -5.86 -4.26 9.26
N ILE A 24 -6.31 -3.42 10.19
CA ILE A 24 -6.72 -3.88 11.52
C ILE A 24 -7.91 -4.84 11.42
N LYS A 25 -8.90 -4.54 10.57
CA LYS A 25 -10.07 -5.41 10.37
C LYS A 25 -9.68 -6.78 9.83
N THR A 26 -8.80 -6.85 8.83
CA THR A 26 -8.32 -8.12 8.29
C THR A 26 -7.46 -8.86 9.31
N LEU A 27 -6.63 -8.16 10.08
CA LEU A 27 -5.87 -8.73 11.18
C LEU A 27 -6.76 -9.47 12.17
N VAL A 28 -7.83 -8.81 12.65
CA VAL A 28 -8.76 -9.39 13.62
C VAL A 28 -9.40 -10.66 13.08
N ILE A 29 -9.75 -10.69 11.79
CA ILE A 29 -10.32 -11.88 11.15
C ILE A 29 -9.29 -13.03 11.13
N ILE A 30 -8.03 -12.74 10.80
CA ILE A 30 -6.94 -13.73 10.78
C ILE A 30 -6.65 -14.25 12.20
N PHE A 31 -6.51 -13.35 13.18
CA PHE A 31 -6.27 -13.69 14.58
C PHE A 31 -7.36 -14.58 15.18
N ARG A 32 -8.61 -14.40 14.76
CA ARG A 32 -9.73 -15.26 15.18
C ARG A 32 -9.59 -16.71 14.72
N HIS A 33 -8.82 -16.97 13.66
CA HIS A 33 -8.60 -18.32 13.12
C HIS A 33 -7.27 -18.91 13.57
N SER A 34 -6.20 -18.11 13.62
CA SER A 34 -4.88 -18.57 14.04
C SER A 34 -4.03 -17.38 14.49
N VAL A 35 -3.55 -17.46 15.74
CA VAL A 35 -2.64 -16.46 16.32
C VAL A 35 -1.32 -16.41 15.54
N LEU A 36 -0.80 -17.57 15.13
CA LEU A 36 0.45 -17.65 14.36
C LEU A 36 0.32 -16.93 13.02
N MET A 37 -0.77 -17.17 12.28
CA MET A 37 -1.03 -16.47 11.02
C MET A 37 -1.25 -14.97 11.25
N GLY A 38 -1.86 -14.58 12.36
CA GLY A 38 -2.03 -13.18 12.73
C GLY A 38 -0.69 -12.46 12.92
N ILE A 39 0.26 -13.10 13.63
CA ILE A 39 1.62 -12.55 13.81
C ILE A 39 2.35 -12.47 12.47
N LEU A 40 2.31 -13.52 11.66
CA LEU A 40 2.89 -13.50 10.31
C LEU A 40 2.26 -12.42 9.43
N ALA A 41 0.96 -12.18 9.57
CA ALA A 41 0.23 -11.16 8.82
C ALA A 41 0.68 -9.73 9.16
N VAL A 42 1.14 -9.50 10.39
CA VAL A 42 1.77 -8.22 10.80
C VAL A 42 3.16 -8.08 10.20
N LEU A 43 4.00 -9.11 10.35
CA LEU A 43 5.41 -9.07 9.97
C LEU A 43 5.63 -9.05 8.45
N PHE A 44 4.76 -9.75 7.70
CA PHE A 44 4.91 -9.97 6.26
C PHE A 44 3.69 -9.47 5.47
N SER A 45 3.10 -8.37 5.92
CA SER A 45 2.06 -7.66 5.16
C SER A 45 2.64 -7.07 3.86
N PRO A 46 1.92 -7.10 2.74
CA PRO A 46 0.56 -7.64 2.53
C PRO A 46 0.55 -9.12 2.12
N LEU A 47 1.72 -9.75 1.93
CA LEU A 47 1.86 -11.04 1.27
C LEU A 47 1.13 -12.16 2.02
N VAL A 48 1.23 -12.18 3.34
CA VAL A 48 0.50 -13.14 4.19
C VAL A 48 -1.01 -12.91 4.14
N HIS A 49 -1.48 -11.66 4.02
CA HIS A 49 -2.91 -11.38 3.87
C HIS A 49 -3.46 -11.99 2.58
N ILE A 50 -2.69 -11.92 1.48
CA ILE A 50 -3.06 -12.51 0.19
C ILE A 50 -3.12 -14.04 0.29
N ILE A 51 -2.04 -14.67 0.77
CA ILE A 51 -1.95 -16.14 0.89
C ILE A 51 -3.06 -16.67 1.81
N TRP A 52 -3.26 -16.04 2.96
CA TRP A 52 -4.29 -16.43 3.91
C TRP A 52 -5.69 -16.26 3.32
N TYR A 53 -5.96 -15.13 2.67
CA TYR A 53 -7.25 -14.90 2.01
C TYR A 53 -7.54 -15.96 0.95
N LEU A 54 -6.58 -16.27 0.07
CA LEU A 54 -6.75 -17.29 -0.97
C LEU A 54 -6.99 -18.69 -0.39
N SER A 55 -6.32 -19.01 0.73
CA SER A 55 -6.43 -20.31 1.40
C SER A 55 -7.75 -20.47 2.17
N ASN A 56 -8.34 -19.38 2.65
CA ASN A 56 -9.50 -19.40 3.53
C ASN A 56 -10.76 -18.77 2.92
N LYS A 57 -10.72 -18.28 1.68
CA LYS A 57 -11.81 -17.51 1.05
C LYS A 57 -13.18 -18.20 1.12
N ASP A 58 -13.21 -19.52 1.00
CA ASP A 58 -14.47 -20.28 0.94
C ASP A 58 -15.15 -20.39 2.31
N ARG A 59 -14.36 -20.25 3.39
CA ARG A 59 -14.81 -20.28 4.78
C ARG A 59 -15.22 -18.91 5.32
N LEU A 60 -14.90 -17.83 4.60
CA LEU A 60 -15.22 -16.46 4.99
C LEU A 60 -16.67 -16.12 4.66
N SER A 61 -17.33 -15.36 5.52
CA SER A 61 -18.63 -14.75 5.21
C SER A 61 -18.50 -13.74 4.07
N ALA A 62 -19.61 -13.42 3.38
CA ALA A 62 -19.60 -12.43 2.31
C ALA A 62 -19.07 -11.06 2.76
N ASN A 63 -19.40 -10.66 4.00
CA ASN A 63 -18.91 -9.42 4.60
C ASN A 63 -17.38 -9.46 4.81
N GLU A 64 -16.84 -10.55 5.36
CA GLU A 64 -15.40 -10.69 5.55
C GLU A 64 -14.64 -10.69 4.23
N ARG A 65 -15.17 -11.38 3.20
CA ARG A 65 -14.58 -11.32 1.85
C ARG A 65 -14.56 -9.89 1.31
N GLN A 66 -15.62 -9.12 1.54
CA GLN A 66 -15.67 -7.72 1.12
C GLN A 66 -14.63 -6.86 1.87
N VAL A 67 -14.42 -7.11 3.17
CA VAL A 67 -13.39 -6.43 3.96
C VAL A 67 -12.00 -6.69 3.37
N PHE A 68 -11.67 -7.94 3.05
CA PHE A 68 -10.40 -8.27 2.39
C PHE A 68 -10.29 -7.65 1.00
N GLY A 69 -11.35 -7.68 0.18
CA GLY A 69 -11.36 -7.04 -1.13
C GLY A 69 -11.07 -5.53 -1.03
N ARG A 70 -11.72 -4.84 -0.09
CA ARG A 70 -11.47 -3.41 0.17
C ARG A 70 -10.06 -3.15 0.69
N PHE A 71 -9.53 -4.03 1.55
CA PHE A 71 -8.14 -3.95 2.00
C PHE A 71 -7.16 -3.98 0.82
N PHE A 72 -7.31 -4.94 -0.10
CA PHE A 72 -6.43 -5.04 -1.27
C PHE A 72 -6.57 -3.85 -2.23
N ILE A 73 -7.79 -3.36 -2.45
CA ILE A 73 -8.03 -2.19 -3.30
C ILE A 73 -7.35 -0.95 -2.71
N VAL A 74 -7.58 -0.69 -1.41
CA VAL A 74 -6.98 0.46 -0.74
C VAL A 74 -5.47 0.34 -0.68
N TYR A 75 -4.92 -0.86 -0.46
CA TYR A 75 -3.48 -1.10 -0.53
C TYR A 75 -2.91 -0.73 -1.91
N ALA A 76 -3.56 -1.17 -3.00
CA ALA A 76 -3.14 -0.85 -4.36
C ALA A 76 -3.19 0.66 -4.63
N ILE A 77 -4.24 1.36 -4.19
CA ILE A 77 -4.35 2.82 -4.31
C ILE A 77 -3.22 3.51 -3.54
N THR A 78 -2.98 3.12 -2.28
CA THR A 78 -1.91 3.70 -1.46
C THR A 78 -0.54 3.45 -2.07
N PHE A 79 -0.31 2.27 -2.66
CA PHE A 79 0.92 1.94 -3.37
C PHE A 79 1.15 2.84 -4.58
N VAL A 80 0.12 3.02 -5.43
CA VAL A 80 0.18 3.89 -6.61
C VAL A 80 0.40 5.36 -6.22
N LEU A 81 -0.31 5.85 -5.20
CA LEU A 81 -0.15 7.21 -4.69
C LEU A 81 1.25 7.45 -4.11
N GLY A 82 1.79 6.48 -3.37
CA GLY A 82 3.14 6.53 -2.84
C GLY A 82 4.19 6.57 -3.94
N PHE A 83 4.02 5.74 -4.97
CA PHE A 83 4.91 5.73 -6.13
C PHE A 83 4.88 7.06 -6.91
N ALA A 84 3.67 7.58 -7.19
CA ALA A 84 3.50 8.85 -7.88
C ALA A 84 4.10 10.03 -7.10
N LEU A 85 3.95 10.02 -5.77
CA LEU A 85 4.53 11.02 -4.90
C LEU A 85 6.06 10.92 -4.90
N GLY A 86 6.64 9.71 -4.81
CA GLY A 86 8.08 9.48 -4.90
C GLY A 86 8.67 9.97 -6.23
N TYR A 87 8.03 9.67 -7.35
CA TYR A 87 8.41 10.16 -8.68
C TYR A 87 8.34 11.70 -8.77
N SER A 88 7.41 12.33 -8.06
CA SER A 88 7.32 13.80 -8.02
C SER A 88 8.46 14.46 -7.24
N TYR A 89 9.23 13.70 -6.46
CA TYR A 89 10.38 14.16 -5.68
C TYR A 89 11.74 13.79 -6.28
N THR A 90 11.80 13.00 -7.35
CA THR A 90 13.08 12.72 -8.02
C THR A 90 13.59 14.01 -8.68
N PRO A 91 14.76 14.54 -8.26
CA PRO A 91 15.33 15.70 -8.90
C PRO A 91 15.74 15.35 -10.34
N ASP A 92 15.51 16.27 -11.27
CA ASP A 92 16.06 16.16 -12.62
C ASP A 92 17.57 15.97 -12.49
N VAL A 93 18.08 14.84 -12.96
CA VAL A 93 19.52 14.62 -13.07
C VAL A 93 20.00 15.63 -14.11
N VAL A 94 20.55 16.75 -13.64
CA VAL A 94 21.21 17.74 -14.49
C VAL A 94 22.34 17.03 -15.20
N THR A 95 22.09 16.63 -16.44
CA THR A 95 23.11 16.12 -17.35
C THR A 95 23.96 17.34 -17.65
N THR A 96 25.04 17.52 -16.88
CA THR A 96 26.06 18.52 -17.18
C THR A 96 26.70 18.11 -18.50
N THR A 97 26.20 18.67 -19.60
CA THR A 97 26.88 18.64 -20.89
C THR A 97 28.20 19.36 -20.71
N VAL A 98 29.29 18.59 -20.55
CA VAL A 98 30.65 19.13 -20.60
C VAL A 98 30.83 19.74 -21.99
N PRO A 99 31.13 21.05 -22.12
CA PRO A 99 31.38 21.62 -23.44
C PRO A 99 32.60 20.92 -24.02
N SER A 100 32.43 20.26 -25.17
CA SER A 100 33.56 19.83 -25.98
C SER A 100 34.26 21.09 -26.47
N THR A 101 35.32 21.50 -25.78
CA THR A 101 36.27 22.50 -26.28
C THR A 101 36.74 22.01 -27.64
N GLN A 102 36.36 22.73 -28.69
CA GLN A 102 36.87 22.48 -30.03
C GLN A 102 38.38 22.78 -30.03
N LEU A 103 39.16 21.76 -30.37
CA LEU A 103 40.58 21.85 -30.71
C LEU A 103 40.72 22.27 -32.17
#